data_AF-A0A2D5A7B7-F1
#
_entry.id   AF-A0A2D5A7B7-F1
#
_cell.length_a   1.000
_cell.length_b   1.000
_cell.length_c   1.000
_cell.angle_alpha   90.00
_cell.angle_beta   90.00
_cell.angle_gamma   90.00
#
_symmetry.space_group_name_H-M   'P 1'
#
loop_
_entity.id
_entity.type
_entity.pdbx_description
1 polymer ?
#
loop_
_entity_poly.entity_id
_entity_poly.type
_entity_poly.pdbx_seq_one_letter_code
_entity_poly.pdbx_strand_id
1 'polypeptide(L)'
;MNTPASNREATPETLPRHVAMIMDGNGRWANGRGLPRFAGHKQGAKTVDLVTTECARLGLEALTLYSFSSENWNRPAEEVELLMALCHEHLVDQRDRMVENGIRFRRLGRRDGLPEEVLRESDACEAATRDCRGMTLCLALNYGSRAEIVDATRELATAVRNGELDPEAIDEDTLAAHLGTRDLPDPDLLIRTAGEMRISNFLLWQISYAELVVTDVLWPDFDLDALHNAFRAFEGRTRRFGRVDPPPPVANED
;
A
#
# COMPACT_ATOMS: atom_id res chain seq x y z
N MET A 1 19.72 -11.58 35.20
CA MET A 1 18.34 -12.10 35.08
C MET A 1 17.69 -11.32 33.95
N ASN A 2 17.48 -11.96 32.79
CA ASN A 2 16.82 -11.35 31.65
C ASN A 2 15.32 -11.26 31.96
N THR A 3 14.82 -10.04 32.06
CA THR A 3 13.37 -9.77 32.03
C THR A 3 12.87 -10.11 30.62
N PRO A 4 11.80 -10.90 30.47
CA PRO A 4 11.23 -11.16 29.15
C PRO A 4 10.70 -9.84 28.58
N ALA A 5 10.94 -9.61 27.28
CA ALA A 5 10.31 -8.53 26.55
C ALA A 5 8.80 -8.65 26.71
N SER A 6 8.19 -7.68 27.39
CA SER A 6 6.76 -7.57 27.61
C SER A 6 6.05 -7.58 26.26
N ASN A 7 5.25 -8.62 26.00
CA ASN A 7 4.32 -8.69 24.87
C ASN A 7 3.19 -7.67 25.11
N ARG A 8 3.46 -6.38 24.88
CA ARG A 8 2.41 -5.35 24.84
C ARG A 8 1.71 -5.51 23.50
N GLU A 9 0.42 -5.87 23.53
CA GLU A 9 -0.46 -5.70 22.38
C GLU A 9 -0.48 -4.22 22.01
N ALA A 10 -0.31 -3.92 20.72
CA ALA A 10 -0.35 -2.57 20.19
C ALA A 10 -1.71 -1.94 20.50
N THR A 11 -1.71 -0.74 21.08
CA THR A 11 -2.94 0.01 21.36
C THR A 11 -3.38 0.81 20.12
N PRO A 12 -4.68 1.10 19.90
CA PRO A 12 -5.15 1.81 18.72
C PRO A 12 -4.48 3.19 18.46
N GLU A 13 -3.97 3.85 19.50
CA GLU A 13 -3.27 5.14 19.39
C GLU A 13 -1.83 5.02 18.86
N THR A 14 -1.29 3.81 18.76
CA THR A 14 0.11 3.54 18.35
C THR A 14 0.20 2.84 16.99
N LEU A 15 -0.92 2.41 16.40
CA LEU A 15 -0.95 1.81 15.08
C LEU A 15 -0.90 2.87 13.96
N PRO A 16 -0.25 2.55 12.82
CA PRO A 16 -0.33 3.41 11.64
C PRO A 16 -1.78 3.47 11.14
N ARG A 17 -2.25 4.65 10.74
CA ARG A 17 -3.60 4.82 10.15
C ARG A 17 -3.64 4.22 8.74
N HIS A 18 -2.55 4.42 7.99
CA HIS A 18 -2.39 3.87 6.65
C HIS A 18 -1.05 3.16 6.50
N VAL A 19 -1.12 1.89 6.07
CA VAL A 19 0.04 1.07 5.71
C VAL A 19 0.11 0.88 4.21
N ALA A 20 1.27 1.11 3.63
CA ALA A 20 1.58 0.76 2.25
C ALA A 20 2.56 -0.43 2.22
N MET A 21 2.39 -1.37 1.29
CA MET A 21 3.23 -2.58 1.23
C MET A 21 3.74 -2.89 -0.17
N ILE A 22 5.06 -3.08 -0.27
CA ILE A 22 5.74 -3.62 -1.45
C ILE A 22 5.98 -5.11 -1.21
N MET A 23 5.21 -5.94 -1.92
CA MET A 23 5.12 -7.40 -1.76
C MET A 23 6.17 -8.15 -2.60
N ASP A 24 7.45 -7.95 -2.28
CA ASP A 24 8.58 -8.49 -3.02
C ASP A 24 8.98 -9.91 -2.54
N GLY A 25 9.73 -10.64 -3.36
CA GLY A 25 10.29 -11.93 -2.99
C GLY A 25 9.49 -13.16 -3.42
N ASN A 26 8.31 -13.00 -4.05
CA ASN A 26 7.50 -14.10 -4.59
C ASN A 26 8.32 -15.08 -5.47
N GLY A 27 9.02 -14.55 -6.47
CA GLY A 27 9.85 -15.37 -7.36
C GLY A 27 11.07 -15.98 -6.67
N ARG A 28 11.71 -15.25 -5.74
CA ARG A 28 12.84 -15.77 -4.95
C ARG A 28 12.42 -16.93 -4.05
N TRP A 29 11.25 -16.82 -3.45
CA TRP A 29 10.66 -17.84 -2.58
C TRP A 29 10.42 -19.15 -3.33
N ALA A 30 9.87 -19.06 -4.56
CA ALA A 30 9.62 -20.22 -5.40
C ALA A 30 10.93 -20.85 -5.89
N ASN A 31 11.86 -20.04 -6.39
CA ASN A 31 13.16 -20.51 -6.87
C ASN A 31 13.96 -21.22 -5.77
N GLY A 32 13.97 -20.67 -4.55
CA GLY A 32 14.64 -21.29 -3.40
C GLY A 32 14.08 -22.65 -3.00
N ARG A 33 12.89 -23.00 -3.49
CA ARG A 33 12.19 -24.29 -3.26
C ARG A 33 12.15 -25.17 -4.51
N GLY A 34 12.83 -24.77 -5.60
CA GLY A 34 12.79 -25.50 -6.87
C GLY A 34 11.42 -25.48 -7.56
N LEU A 35 10.57 -24.50 -7.23
CA LEU A 35 9.22 -24.35 -7.77
C LEU A 35 9.18 -23.28 -8.87
N PRO A 36 8.21 -23.37 -9.80
CA PRO A 36 7.98 -22.30 -10.78
C PRO A 36 7.59 -21.00 -10.07
N ARG A 37 8.02 -19.84 -10.61
CA ARG A 37 7.78 -18.50 -10.02
C ARG A 37 6.31 -18.24 -9.67
N PHE A 38 5.39 -18.73 -10.51
CA PHE A 38 3.94 -18.63 -10.28
C PHE A 38 3.49 -19.24 -8.94
N ALA A 39 4.11 -20.32 -8.48
CA ALA A 39 3.77 -20.92 -7.18
C ALA A 39 4.02 -19.94 -6.02
N GLY A 40 5.06 -19.11 -6.13
CA GLY A 40 5.34 -18.04 -5.17
C GLY A 40 4.24 -16.98 -5.17
N HIS A 41 3.78 -16.55 -6.34
CA HIS A 41 2.66 -15.60 -6.44
C HIS A 41 1.35 -16.15 -5.87
N LYS A 42 1.04 -17.43 -6.12
CA LYS A 42 -0.12 -18.09 -5.53
C LYS A 42 -0.07 -18.14 -4.01
N GLN A 43 1.10 -18.41 -3.42
CA GLN A 43 1.28 -18.34 -1.97
C GLN A 43 1.24 -16.89 -1.46
N GLY A 44 1.77 -15.95 -2.23
CA GLY A 44 1.67 -14.51 -1.96
C GLY A 44 0.23 -14.01 -1.89
N ALA A 45 -0.67 -14.51 -2.74
CA ALA A 45 -2.10 -14.15 -2.68
C ALA A 45 -2.75 -14.56 -1.35
N LYS A 46 -2.36 -15.70 -0.77
CA LYS A 46 -2.82 -16.08 0.59
C LYS A 46 -2.27 -15.15 1.68
N THR A 47 -1.08 -14.61 1.46
CA THR A 47 -0.48 -13.63 2.37
C THR A 47 -1.22 -12.30 2.31
N VAL A 48 -1.70 -11.90 1.12
CA VAL A 48 -2.60 -10.74 0.96
C VAL A 48 -3.85 -10.91 1.81
N ASP A 49 -4.51 -12.08 1.76
CA ASP A 49 -5.70 -12.36 2.58
C ASP A 49 -5.41 -12.22 4.08
N LEU A 50 -4.30 -12.82 4.53
CA LEU A 50 -3.88 -12.82 5.93
C LEU A 50 -3.61 -11.40 6.44
N VAL A 51 -2.82 -10.62 5.69
CA VAL A 51 -2.48 -9.24 6.06
C VAL A 51 -3.70 -8.33 6.00
N THR A 52 -4.52 -8.44 4.95
CA THR A 52 -5.73 -7.61 4.79
C THR A 52 -6.72 -7.86 5.93
N THR A 53 -6.94 -9.12 6.28
CA THR A 53 -7.83 -9.51 7.38
C THR A 53 -7.34 -8.94 8.70
N GLU A 54 -6.04 -9.05 8.98
CA GLU A 54 -5.48 -8.53 10.23
C GLU A 54 -5.51 -7.00 10.29
N CYS A 55 -5.15 -6.30 9.22
CA CYS A 55 -5.24 -4.83 9.17
C CYS A 55 -6.68 -4.34 9.36
N ALA A 56 -7.66 -5.02 8.75
CA ALA A 56 -9.07 -4.71 8.95
C ALA A 56 -9.52 -4.97 10.39
N ARG A 57 -9.11 -6.11 10.99
CA ARG A 57 -9.40 -6.46 12.39
C ARG A 57 -8.83 -5.45 13.37
N LEU A 58 -7.64 -4.93 13.10
CA LEU A 58 -6.96 -3.91 13.91
C LEU A 58 -7.55 -2.50 13.71
N GLY A 59 -8.45 -2.32 12.74
CA GLY A 59 -9.13 -1.04 12.52
C GLY A 59 -8.28 0.01 11.81
N LEU A 60 -7.34 -0.39 10.95
CA LEU A 60 -6.61 0.54 10.10
C LEU A 60 -7.58 1.31 9.19
N GLU A 61 -7.26 2.57 8.90
CA GLU A 61 -8.07 3.38 7.98
C GLU A 61 -7.82 2.98 6.52
N ALA A 62 -6.58 2.65 6.17
CA ALA A 62 -6.23 2.22 4.82
C ALA A 62 -5.07 1.21 4.77
N LEU A 63 -5.11 0.35 3.75
CA LEU A 63 -4.03 -0.56 3.36
C LEU A 63 -3.82 -0.44 1.85
N THR A 64 -2.64 -0.03 1.39
CA THR A 64 -2.29 0.00 -0.03
C THR A 64 -1.28 -1.09 -0.39
N LEU A 65 -1.64 -1.99 -1.28
CA LEU A 65 -0.80 -3.11 -1.71
C LEU A 65 -0.26 -2.91 -3.12
N TYR A 66 1.06 -3.01 -3.28
CA TYR A 66 1.70 -2.88 -4.60
C TYR A 66 1.65 -4.21 -5.38
N SER A 67 0.53 -4.45 -6.06
CA SER A 67 0.25 -5.74 -6.69
C SER A 67 0.84 -5.90 -8.08
N PHE A 68 0.78 -4.86 -8.91
CA PHE A 68 1.36 -4.90 -10.26
C PHE A 68 1.84 -3.51 -10.71
N SER A 69 3.15 -3.35 -10.94
CA SER A 69 3.73 -2.09 -11.40
C SER A 69 3.66 -1.92 -12.91
N SER A 70 3.68 -0.69 -13.41
CA SER A 70 3.77 -0.43 -14.86
C SER A 70 5.04 -1.02 -15.48
N GLU A 71 6.12 -1.17 -14.72
CA GLU A 71 7.35 -1.80 -15.20
C GLU A 71 7.25 -3.33 -15.28
N ASN A 72 6.24 -3.96 -14.66
CA ASN A 72 6.03 -5.40 -14.73
C ASN A 72 5.57 -5.89 -16.10
N TRP A 73 5.12 -5.00 -16.99
CA TRP A 73 4.87 -5.33 -18.40
C TRP A 73 6.13 -5.76 -19.17
N ASN A 74 7.33 -5.47 -18.65
CA ASN A 74 8.59 -5.94 -19.24
C ASN A 74 8.92 -7.40 -18.89
N ARG A 75 8.08 -8.09 -18.12
CA ARG A 75 8.24 -9.51 -17.79
C ARG A 75 7.78 -10.39 -18.95
N PRO A 76 8.15 -11.69 -18.97
CA PRO A 76 7.66 -12.63 -19.97
C PRO A 76 6.12 -12.64 -20.03
N ALA A 77 5.56 -12.66 -21.24
CA ALA A 77 4.10 -12.58 -21.46
C ALA A 77 3.32 -13.64 -20.68
N GLU A 78 3.81 -14.87 -20.63
CA GLU A 78 3.23 -15.96 -19.84
C GLU A 78 3.17 -15.66 -18.34
N GLU A 79 4.19 -14.99 -17.77
CA GLU A 79 4.19 -14.56 -16.36
C GLU A 79 3.13 -13.47 -16.14
N VAL A 80 3.00 -12.53 -17.08
CA VAL A 80 2.01 -11.46 -17.01
C VAL A 80 0.58 -12.00 -17.08
N GLU A 81 0.29 -12.91 -18.03
CA GLU A 81 -1.03 -13.55 -18.14
C GLU A 81 -1.42 -14.29 -16.86
N LEU A 82 -0.50 -15.06 -16.29
CA LEU A 82 -0.73 -15.76 -15.02
C LEU A 82 -0.98 -14.81 -13.84
N LEU A 83 -0.28 -13.67 -13.79
CA LEU A 83 -0.51 -12.65 -12.76
C LEU A 83 -1.89 -12.00 -12.90
N MET A 84 -2.33 -11.73 -14.12
CA MET A 84 -3.66 -11.16 -14.37
C MET A 84 -4.77 -12.17 -14.06
N ALA A 85 -4.58 -13.44 -14.40
CA ALA A 85 -5.52 -14.51 -14.04
C ALA A 85 -5.64 -14.67 -12.51
N LEU A 86 -4.52 -14.67 -11.79
CA LEU A 86 -4.52 -14.70 -10.33
C LEU A 86 -5.19 -13.47 -9.72
N CYS A 87 -4.98 -12.28 -10.29
CA CYS A 87 -5.64 -11.05 -9.86
C CYS A 87 -7.16 -11.14 -10.05
N HIS A 88 -7.61 -11.64 -11.21
CA HIS A 88 -9.03 -11.87 -11.48
C HIS A 88 -9.64 -12.84 -10.46
N GLU A 89 -9.03 -14.02 -10.27
CA GLU A 89 -9.51 -15.01 -9.29
C GLU A 89 -9.62 -14.41 -7.88
N HIS A 90 -8.59 -13.67 -7.44
CA HIS A 90 -8.58 -13.06 -6.12
C HIS A 90 -9.66 -11.98 -5.96
N LEU A 91 -9.90 -11.14 -6.97
CA LEU A 91 -10.97 -10.13 -6.93
C LEU A 91 -12.37 -10.77 -6.83
N VAL A 92 -12.58 -11.89 -7.54
CA VAL A 92 -13.84 -12.64 -7.45
C VAL A 92 -14.00 -13.25 -6.06
N ASP A 93 -12.99 -13.97 -5.57
CA ASP A 93 -13.05 -14.73 -4.32
C ASP A 93 -13.15 -13.83 -3.07
N GLN A 94 -12.51 -12.65 -3.10
CA GLN A 94 -12.49 -11.76 -1.94
C GLN A 94 -13.64 -10.74 -1.91
N ARG A 95 -14.46 -10.63 -2.96
CA ARG A 95 -15.53 -9.60 -3.01
C ARG A 95 -16.49 -9.71 -1.84
N ASP A 96 -17.09 -10.88 -1.65
CA ASP A 96 -18.07 -11.09 -0.59
C ASP A 96 -17.45 -10.91 0.78
N ARG A 97 -16.21 -11.37 0.96
CA ARG A 97 -15.43 -11.17 2.19
C ARG A 97 -15.17 -9.70 2.47
N MET A 98 -14.85 -8.88 1.47
CA MET A 98 -14.66 -7.44 1.66
C MET A 98 -15.95 -6.79 2.16
N VAL A 99 -17.10 -7.16 1.58
CA VAL A 99 -18.41 -6.67 2.03
C VAL A 99 -18.70 -7.12 3.47
N GLU A 100 -18.51 -8.41 3.78
CA GLU A 100 -18.72 -8.98 5.12
C GLU A 100 -17.87 -8.32 6.20
N ASN A 101 -16.62 -7.96 5.87
CA ASN A 101 -15.69 -7.30 6.79
C ASN A 101 -15.80 -5.76 6.75
N GLY A 102 -16.76 -5.21 5.99
CA GLY A 102 -16.94 -3.76 5.86
C GLY A 102 -15.74 -3.04 5.23
N ILE A 103 -14.94 -3.73 4.43
CA ILE A 103 -13.78 -3.19 3.72
C ILE A 103 -14.25 -2.47 2.46
N ARG A 104 -13.78 -1.23 2.27
CA ARG A 104 -14.00 -0.48 1.03
C ARG A 104 -12.86 -0.76 0.06
N PHE A 105 -13.16 -1.26 -1.12
CA PHE A 105 -12.15 -1.52 -2.16
C PHE A 105 -11.92 -0.30 -3.05
N ARG A 106 -10.67 -0.07 -3.46
CA ARG A 106 -10.29 0.92 -4.47
C ARG A 106 -9.13 0.40 -5.31
N ARG A 107 -9.23 0.49 -6.64
CA ARG A 107 -8.10 0.27 -7.54
C ARG A 107 -7.30 1.55 -7.70
N LEU A 108 -5.98 1.46 -7.62
CA LEU A 108 -5.05 2.53 -8.03
C LEU A 108 -4.33 2.12 -9.32
N GLY A 109 -3.98 3.11 -10.16
CA GLY A 109 -3.21 2.91 -11.39
C GLY A 109 -4.04 3.04 -12.67
N ARG A 110 -3.36 2.87 -13.82
CA ARG A 110 -3.99 3.11 -15.14
C ARG A 110 -4.81 1.91 -15.58
N ARG A 111 -5.97 2.19 -16.16
CA ARG A 111 -6.84 1.19 -16.79
C ARG A 111 -6.24 0.64 -18.08
N ASP A 112 -5.58 1.52 -18.85
CA ASP A 112 -5.00 1.17 -20.15
C ASP A 112 -3.98 0.04 -20.04
N GLY A 113 -4.22 -1.04 -20.79
CA GLY A 113 -3.37 -2.22 -20.83
C GLY A 113 -3.76 -3.34 -19.86
N LEU A 114 -4.64 -3.09 -18.89
CA LEU A 114 -5.19 -4.17 -18.06
C LEU A 114 -6.21 -5.00 -18.88
N PRO A 115 -6.26 -6.33 -18.68
CA PRO A 115 -7.29 -7.17 -19.29
C PRO A 115 -8.70 -6.76 -18.85
N GLU A 116 -9.66 -6.90 -19.76
CA GLU A 116 -11.05 -6.48 -19.54
C GLU A 116 -11.69 -7.21 -18.35
N GLU A 117 -11.37 -8.49 -18.16
CA GLU A 117 -11.83 -9.26 -17.02
C GLU A 117 -11.33 -8.69 -15.69
N VAL A 118 -10.07 -8.25 -15.60
CA VAL A 118 -9.52 -7.62 -14.38
C VAL A 118 -10.19 -6.28 -14.12
N LEU A 119 -10.42 -5.48 -15.16
CA LEU A 119 -11.14 -4.20 -15.05
C LEU A 119 -12.56 -4.41 -14.56
N ARG A 120 -13.30 -5.34 -15.17
CA ARG A 120 -14.68 -5.67 -14.80
C ARG A 120 -14.78 -6.13 -13.36
N GLU A 121 -13.92 -7.05 -12.90
CA GLU A 121 -13.97 -7.53 -11.52
C GLU A 121 -13.53 -6.46 -10.51
N SER A 122 -12.57 -5.61 -10.87
CA SER A 122 -12.17 -4.47 -10.03
C SER A 122 -13.33 -3.48 -9.85
N ASP A 123 -13.96 -3.08 -10.96
CA ASP A 123 -15.08 -2.14 -10.95
C ASP A 123 -16.29 -2.72 -10.19
N ALA A 124 -16.53 -4.03 -10.30
CA ALA A 124 -17.54 -4.73 -9.51
C ALA A 124 -17.22 -4.78 -8.00
N CYS A 125 -15.95 -4.92 -7.61
CA CYS A 125 -15.55 -4.82 -6.20
C CYS A 125 -15.71 -3.40 -5.65
N GLU A 126 -15.33 -2.37 -6.41
CA GLU A 126 -15.55 -0.96 -6.01
C GLU A 126 -17.05 -0.68 -5.84
N ALA A 127 -17.89 -1.17 -6.75
CA ALA A 127 -19.33 -1.00 -6.68
C ALA A 127 -19.96 -1.74 -5.49
N ALA A 128 -19.55 -2.98 -5.22
CA ALA A 128 -20.08 -3.79 -4.13
C ALA A 128 -19.71 -3.25 -2.74
N THR A 129 -18.56 -2.58 -2.63
CA THR A 129 -18.00 -2.10 -1.35
C THR A 129 -18.12 -0.59 -1.14
N ARG A 130 -18.82 0.12 -2.04
CA ARG A 130 -18.89 1.60 -2.04
C ARG A 130 -19.39 2.23 -0.73
N ASP A 131 -20.28 1.54 -0.02
CA ASP A 131 -20.93 2.03 1.20
C ASP A 131 -20.30 1.44 2.47
N CYS A 132 -19.26 0.60 2.31
CA CYS A 132 -18.47 0.07 3.40
C CYS A 132 -17.70 1.20 4.11
N ARG A 133 -17.66 1.16 5.44
CA ARG A 133 -17.15 2.22 6.32
C ARG A 133 -15.92 1.82 7.14
N GLY A 134 -15.47 0.57 7.00
CA GLY A 134 -14.24 0.08 7.62
C GLY A 134 -13.01 0.48 6.82
N MET A 135 -11.94 -0.31 6.92
CA MET A 135 -10.68 -0.07 6.24
C MET A 135 -10.87 0.08 4.73
N THR A 136 -10.17 1.04 4.11
CA THR A 136 -10.05 1.09 2.64
C THR A 136 -8.88 0.23 2.16
N LEU A 137 -9.15 -0.82 1.40
CA LEU A 137 -8.14 -1.61 0.70
C LEU A 137 -7.88 -1.00 -0.68
N CYS A 138 -6.67 -0.49 -0.88
CA CYS A 138 -6.19 0.01 -2.15
C CYS A 138 -5.31 -1.02 -2.85
N LEU A 139 -5.72 -1.46 -4.03
CA LEU A 139 -4.95 -2.38 -4.86
C LEU A 139 -4.29 -1.62 -6.01
N ALA A 140 -2.97 -1.47 -5.96
CA ALA A 140 -2.22 -0.77 -6.99
C ALA A 140 -1.91 -1.72 -8.17
N LEU A 141 -2.69 -1.57 -9.25
CA LEU A 141 -2.65 -2.38 -10.47
C LEU A 141 -2.24 -1.51 -11.65
N ASN A 142 -1.23 -1.96 -12.40
CA ASN A 142 -0.62 -1.15 -13.47
C ASN A 142 -0.27 0.27 -12.97
N TYR A 143 0.29 0.32 -11.76
CA TYR A 143 0.53 1.57 -11.04
C TYR A 143 2.01 1.97 -11.10
N GLY A 144 2.23 3.27 -11.28
CA GLY A 144 3.51 3.93 -11.04
C GLY A 144 3.26 5.38 -10.66
N SER A 145 3.86 5.84 -9.57
CA SER A 145 3.59 7.17 -9.01
C SER A 145 3.96 8.31 -9.96
N ARG A 146 5.03 8.15 -10.75
CA ARG A 146 5.35 9.12 -11.81
C ARG A 146 4.23 9.25 -12.85
N ALA A 147 3.59 8.14 -13.22
CA ALA A 147 2.48 8.16 -14.17
C ALA A 147 1.24 8.82 -13.53
N GLU A 148 0.95 8.49 -12.27
CA GLU A 148 -0.13 9.12 -11.48
C GLU A 148 0.03 10.65 -11.41
N ILE A 149 1.23 11.14 -11.07
CA ILE A 149 1.51 12.59 -10.99
C ILE A 149 1.34 13.26 -12.37
N VAL A 150 1.78 12.60 -13.44
CA VAL A 150 1.59 13.11 -14.81
C VAL A 150 0.11 13.20 -15.18
N ASP A 151 -0.69 12.22 -14.79
CA ASP A 151 -2.12 12.20 -15.10
C ASP A 151 -2.86 13.27 -14.29
N ALA A 152 -2.59 13.40 -12.99
CA ALA A 152 -3.11 14.48 -12.15
C ALA A 152 -2.74 15.88 -12.69
N THR A 153 -1.49 16.05 -13.14
CA THR A 153 -1.04 17.30 -13.76
C THR A 153 -1.80 17.61 -15.05
N ARG A 154 -2.13 16.60 -15.88
CA ARG A 154 -2.91 16.78 -17.11
C ARG A 154 -4.36 17.16 -16.83
N GLU A 155 -4.95 16.61 -15.77
CA GLU A 155 -6.29 16.96 -15.30
C GLU A 155 -6.33 18.44 -14.86
N LEU A 156 -5.39 18.84 -13.99
CA LEU A 156 -5.24 20.22 -13.55
C LEU A 156 -5.01 21.20 -14.71
N ALA A 157 -4.12 20.87 -15.64
CA ALA A 157 -3.87 21.70 -16.82
C ALA A 157 -5.11 21.84 -17.72
N THR A 158 -5.96 20.81 -17.77
CA THR A 158 -7.22 20.85 -18.51
C THR A 158 -8.24 21.75 -17.82
N ALA A 159 -8.38 21.64 -16.49
CA ALA A 159 -9.24 22.51 -15.69
C ALA A 159 -8.84 23.99 -15.83
N VAL A 160 -7.53 24.28 -15.77
CA VAL A 160 -6.98 25.62 -16.04
C VAL A 160 -7.36 26.11 -17.43
N ARG A 161 -7.12 25.29 -18.47
CA ARG A 161 -7.43 25.67 -19.85
C ARG A 161 -8.92 25.95 -20.06
N ASN A 162 -9.79 25.25 -19.34
CA ASN A 162 -11.24 25.44 -19.40
C ASN A 162 -11.73 26.65 -18.58
N GLY A 163 -10.85 27.31 -17.80
CA GLY A 163 -11.22 28.39 -16.90
C GLY A 163 -11.91 27.93 -15.61
N GLU A 164 -11.81 26.65 -15.27
CA GLU A 164 -12.38 26.04 -14.06
C GLU A 164 -11.47 26.20 -12.84
N LEU A 165 -10.17 26.45 -13.07
CA LEU A 165 -9.15 26.59 -12.03
C LEU A 165 -8.16 27.70 -12.39
N ASP A 166 -7.79 28.53 -11.42
CA ASP A 166 -6.70 29.50 -11.56
C ASP A 166 -5.35 28.77 -11.38
N PRO A 167 -4.37 28.90 -12.30
CA PRO A 167 -3.02 28.37 -12.10
C PRO A 167 -2.39 28.73 -10.75
N GLU A 168 -2.65 29.94 -10.23
CA GLU A 168 -2.09 30.40 -8.97
C GLU A 168 -2.75 29.74 -7.74
N ALA A 169 -3.91 29.10 -7.93
CA ALA A 169 -4.58 28.32 -6.89
C ALA A 169 -4.08 26.87 -6.78
N ILE A 170 -3.16 26.44 -7.64
CA ILE A 170 -2.60 25.08 -7.60
C ILE A 170 -1.54 24.99 -6.50
N ASP A 171 -1.85 24.24 -5.44
CA ASP A 171 -0.98 23.90 -4.33
C ASP A 171 -0.86 22.38 -4.10
N GLU A 172 -0.22 21.98 -3.00
CA GLU A 172 -0.03 20.56 -2.63
C GLU A 172 -1.37 19.84 -2.42
N ASP A 173 -2.35 20.49 -1.78
CA ASP A 173 -3.69 19.95 -1.54
C ASP A 173 -4.46 19.77 -2.85
N THR A 174 -4.34 20.75 -3.75
CA THR A 174 -4.94 20.71 -5.08
C THR A 174 -4.40 19.55 -5.90
N LEU A 175 -3.07 19.30 -5.87
CA LEU A 175 -2.49 18.13 -6.53
C LEU A 175 -2.94 16.82 -5.86
N ALA A 176 -2.93 16.74 -4.53
CA ALA A 176 -3.34 15.55 -3.78
C ALA A 176 -4.79 15.15 -4.06
N ALA A 177 -5.69 16.11 -4.24
CA ALA A 177 -7.09 15.88 -4.60
C ALA A 177 -7.27 15.22 -5.99
N HIS A 178 -6.27 15.30 -6.86
CA HIS A 178 -6.27 14.68 -8.19
C HIS A 178 -5.49 13.35 -8.25
N LEU A 179 -4.91 12.89 -7.13
CA LEU A 179 -4.26 11.58 -7.04
C LEU A 179 -5.30 10.47 -6.80
N GLY A 180 -4.96 9.22 -7.11
CA GLY A 180 -5.86 8.07 -6.89
C GLY A 180 -6.13 7.79 -5.41
N THR A 181 -5.21 8.24 -4.54
CA THR A 181 -5.30 8.16 -3.09
C THR A 181 -6.07 9.32 -2.45
N ARG A 182 -6.73 10.20 -3.22
CA ARG A 182 -7.55 11.28 -2.66
C ARG A 182 -8.52 10.77 -1.59
N ASP A 183 -8.80 11.61 -0.60
CA ASP A 183 -9.64 11.28 0.57
C ASP A 183 -9.09 10.19 1.50
N LEU A 184 -7.87 9.69 1.27
CA LEU A 184 -7.18 8.79 2.19
C LEU A 184 -6.06 9.54 2.92
N PRO A 185 -5.77 9.21 4.19
CA PRO A 185 -4.56 9.70 4.84
C PRO A 185 -3.33 9.17 4.09
N ASP A 186 -2.24 9.94 4.07
CA ASP A 186 -0.96 9.45 3.57
C ASP A 186 -0.47 8.25 4.39
N PRO A 187 0.29 7.32 3.79
CA PRO A 187 0.89 6.21 4.52
C PRO A 187 1.75 6.70 5.69
N ASP A 188 1.45 6.23 6.89
CA ASP A 188 2.31 6.42 8.05
C ASP A 188 3.52 5.46 8.00
N LEU A 189 3.30 4.28 7.43
CA LEU A 189 4.27 3.20 7.35
C LEU A 189 4.28 2.57 5.95
N LEU A 190 5.46 2.52 5.34
CA LEU A 190 5.74 1.71 4.16
C LEU A 190 6.56 0.49 4.56
N ILE A 191 6.01 -0.70 4.30
CA ILE A 191 6.69 -1.98 4.50
C ILE A 191 7.17 -2.52 3.16
N ARG A 192 8.44 -2.92 3.07
CA ARG A 192 8.97 -3.67 1.93
C ARG A 192 9.58 -4.98 2.38
N THR A 193 9.18 -6.05 1.70
CA THR A 193 9.69 -7.41 1.95
C THR A 193 10.94 -7.70 1.12
N ALA A 194 11.60 -8.81 1.47
CA ALA A 194 12.72 -9.41 0.75
C ALA A 194 14.01 -8.55 0.66
N GLY A 195 14.24 -7.66 1.63
CA GLY A 195 15.51 -6.98 1.88
C GLY A 195 15.90 -5.87 0.89
N GLU A 196 15.05 -5.57 -0.08
CA GLU A 196 15.38 -4.61 -1.14
C GLU A 196 15.18 -3.16 -0.66
N MET A 197 16.27 -2.39 -0.56
CA MET A 197 16.24 -1.00 -0.08
C MET A 197 15.93 0.01 -1.20
N ARG A 198 14.71 -0.02 -1.74
CA ARG A 198 14.22 0.96 -2.73
C ARG A 198 12.69 1.06 -2.69
N ILE A 199 12.15 2.12 -3.26
CA ILE A 199 10.68 2.35 -3.33
C ILE A 199 10.06 1.80 -4.61
N SER A 200 10.84 1.75 -5.70
CA SER A 200 10.38 1.23 -6.99
C SER A 200 9.14 1.95 -7.55
N ASN A 201 9.14 3.29 -7.55
CA ASN A 201 8.07 4.12 -8.15
C ASN A 201 6.69 3.97 -7.46
N PHE A 202 6.66 3.52 -6.20
CA PHE A 202 5.45 3.35 -5.41
C PHE A 202 5.15 4.58 -4.55
N LEU A 203 3.96 5.19 -4.71
CA LEU A 203 3.42 6.24 -3.84
C LEU A 203 4.38 7.40 -3.52
N LEU A 204 5.17 7.88 -4.48
CA LEU A 204 6.27 8.83 -4.25
C LEU A 204 5.82 10.14 -3.59
N TRP A 205 4.62 10.62 -3.94
CA TRP A 205 4.02 11.80 -3.31
C TRP A 205 3.60 11.48 -1.87
N GLN A 206 2.83 10.41 -1.73
CA GLN A 206 2.15 10.05 -0.49
C GLN A 206 3.13 9.58 0.61
N ILE A 207 4.26 8.95 0.26
CA ILE A 207 5.22 8.45 1.25
C ILE A 207 6.26 9.49 1.71
N SER A 208 6.11 10.76 1.35
CA SER A 208 7.09 11.83 1.63
C SER A 208 7.54 11.87 3.10
N TYR A 209 6.63 11.57 4.04
CA TYR A 209 6.89 11.49 5.48
C TYR A 209 6.57 10.12 6.10
N ALA A 210 6.47 9.07 5.29
CA ALA A 210 6.21 7.72 5.78
C ALA A 210 7.46 7.14 6.46
N GLU A 211 7.26 6.39 7.54
CA GLU A 211 8.33 5.56 8.10
C GLU A 211 8.56 4.35 7.20
N LEU A 212 9.83 3.99 7.00
CA LEU A 212 10.22 2.86 6.14
C LEU A 212 10.67 1.67 6.98
N VAL A 213 10.02 0.53 6.79
CA VAL A 213 10.44 -0.76 7.36
C VAL A 213 10.75 -1.71 6.21
N VAL A 214 11.99 -2.18 6.15
CA VAL A 214 12.44 -3.20 5.21
C VAL A 214 12.77 -4.46 6.00
N THR A 215 12.25 -5.60 5.55
CA THR A 215 12.48 -6.92 6.15
C THR A 215 13.06 -7.88 5.13
N ASP A 216 13.92 -8.79 5.58
CA ASP A 216 14.48 -9.86 4.74
C ASP A 216 13.47 -10.98 4.48
N VAL A 217 12.35 -11.01 5.21
CA VAL A 217 11.27 -11.99 5.01
C VAL A 217 10.71 -11.83 3.60
N LEU A 218 10.66 -12.93 2.84
CA LEU A 218 10.05 -12.96 1.52
C LEU A 218 8.52 -12.90 1.66
N TRP A 219 7.83 -12.19 0.76
CA TRP A 219 6.38 -12.02 0.84
C TRP A 219 5.58 -13.30 1.14
N PRO A 220 5.82 -14.45 0.48
CA PRO A 220 5.03 -15.66 0.76
C PRO A 220 5.25 -16.28 2.16
N ASP A 221 6.30 -15.86 2.88
CA ASP A 221 6.61 -16.27 4.26
C ASP A 221 6.27 -15.13 5.28
N PHE A 222 5.67 -14.01 4.84
CA PHE A 222 5.35 -12.87 5.70
C PHE A 222 4.06 -13.11 6.49
N ASP A 223 4.20 -13.59 7.73
CA ASP A 223 3.09 -13.93 8.62
C ASP A 223 2.64 -12.77 9.54
N LEU A 224 1.70 -13.07 10.45
CA LEU A 224 1.18 -12.08 11.40
C LEU A 224 2.25 -11.57 12.38
N ASP A 225 3.18 -12.44 12.77
CA ASP A 225 4.30 -12.04 13.64
C ASP A 225 5.20 -11.04 12.92
N ALA A 226 5.49 -11.27 11.63
CA ALA A 226 6.24 -10.33 10.79
C ALA A 226 5.51 -8.98 10.63
N LEU A 227 4.19 -9.00 10.44
CA LEU A 227 3.36 -7.79 10.36
C LEU A 227 3.40 -6.99 11.67
N HIS A 228 3.17 -7.65 12.82
CA HIS A 228 3.21 -7.00 14.13
C HIS A 228 4.60 -6.51 14.49
N ASN A 229 5.66 -7.21 14.07
CA ASN A 229 7.03 -6.72 14.20
C ASN A 229 7.26 -5.41 13.42
N ALA A 230 6.69 -5.30 12.21
CA ALA A 230 6.76 -4.06 11.45
C ALA A 230 6.00 -2.92 12.15
N PHE A 231 4.85 -3.19 12.75
CA PHE A 231 4.11 -2.20 13.55
C PHE A 231 4.89 -1.76 14.79
N ARG A 232 5.48 -2.69 15.55
CA ARG A 232 6.36 -2.35 16.69
C ARG A 232 7.57 -1.50 16.27
N ALA A 233 8.14 -1.76 15.09
CA ALA A 233 9.23 -0.97 14.54
C ALA A 233 8.80 0.45 14.14
N PHE A 234 7.52 0.65 13.83
CA PHE A 234 6.91 1.96 13.62
C PHE A 234 6.69 2.69 14.95
N GLU A 235 6.10 2.03 15.95
CA GLU A 235 5.83 2.60 17.29
C GLU A 235 7.09 3.14 17.99
N GLY A 236 8.23 2.49 17.77
CA GLY A 236 9.51 2.91 18.35
C GLY A 236 10.08 4.22 17.79
N ARG A 237 9.45 4.83 16.77
CA ARG A 237 9.98 6.02 16.09
C ARG A 237 9.23 7.29 16.51
N THR A 238 10.00 8.34 16.83
CA THR A 238 9.45 9.67 17.08
C THR A 238 9.30 10.43 15.78
N ARG A 239 8.06 10.60 15.29
CA ARG A 239 7.75 11.37 14.07
C ARG A 239 7.90 12.86 14.33
N ARG A 240 8.83 13.50 13.62
CA ARG A 240 9.18 14.91 13.85
C ARG A 240 8.54 15.87 12.85
N PHE A 241 8.16 15.43 11.65
CA PHE A 241 7.57 16.30 10.59
C PHE A 241 8.31 17.66 10.45
N GLY A 242 9.65 17.65 10.51
CA GLY A 242 10.47 18.87 10.47
C GLY A 242 10.51 19.71 11.75
N ARG A 243 9.83 19.32 12.84
CA ARG A 243 9.88 19.96 14.16
C ARG A 243 11.15 19.54 14.92
N VAL A 244 11.82 20.50 15.55
CA VAL A 244 13.01 20.27 16.39
C VAL A 244 12.56 20.02 17.83
N ASP A 245 13.26 19.12 18.54
CA ASP A 245 13.05 18.92 19.98
C ASP A 245 13.26 20.27 20.70
N PRO A 246 12.45 20.59 21.73
CA PRO A 246 12.71 21.78 22.54
C PRO A 246 14.12 21.68 23.10
N PRO A 247 14.88 22.80 23.12
CA PRO A 247 16.24 22.79 23.66
C PRO A 247 16.21 22.25 25.10
N PRO A 248 17.25 21.51 25.52
CA PRO A 248 17.33 21.02 26.89
C PRO A 248 17.20 22.20 27.86
N PRO A 249 16.56 22.01 29.03
CA PRO A 249 16.42 23.08 30.00
C PRO A 249 17.80 23.63 30.32
N VAL A 250 17.96 24.94 30.14
CA VAL A 250 19.17 25.66 30.49
C VAL A 250 19.39 25.42 31.98
N ALA A 251 20.52 24.80 32.34
CA ALA A 251 20.90 24.69 33.73
C ALA A 251 21.06 26.11 34.27
N ASN A 252 20.24 26.47 35.26
CA ASN A 252 20.48 27.68 36.03
C ASN A 252 21.82 27.46 36.74
N GLU A 253 22.83 28.24 36.34
CA GLU A 253 24.03 28.42 37.14
C GLU A 253 23.62 29.28 38.36
N ASP A 254 23.56 28.65 39.53
CA ASP A 254 23.55 29.32 40.84
C ASP A 254 24.97 29.76 41.23
#